data_AF-A0A4Z0EVH8-F1
#
_entry.id   AF-A0A4Z0EVH8-F1
#
_cell.length_a   1.000
_cell.length_b   1.000
_cell.length_c   1.000
_cell.angle_alpha   90.00
_cell.angle_beta   90.00
_cell.angle_gamma   90.00
#
_symmetry.space_group_name_H-M   'P 1'
#
loop_
_entity.id
_entity.type
_entity.pdbx_description
1 polymer ?
#
loop_
_entity_poly.entity_id
_entity_poly.type
_entity_poly.pdbx_seq_one_letter_code
_entity_poly.pdbx_strand_id
1 'polypeptide(L)'
;MPTPRPRQLRRDKTLFSLAMNTIRLHLEEDDRLAQQPQLREAPDADLLLIQQSIDQWVGLATGYVMRKFRCPAAQSMELLGELLADLKSGIPVSELRQVPYQHALSLPPELAASQSPVAD
;
A
#
# COMPACT_ATOMS: atom_id res chain seq x y z
N MET A 1 -11.09 22.99 -1.85
CA MET A 1 -11.18 22.18 -0.61
C MET A 1 -9.78 22.11 -0.01
N PRO A 2 -9.61 22.21 1.32
CA PRO A 2 -8.29 22.08 1.92
C PRO A 2 -7.76 20.65 1.72
N THR A 3 -6.57 20.53 1.15
CA THR A 3 -5.87 19.25 1.02
C THR A 3 -5.61 18.69 2.42
N PRO A 4 -5.98 17.43 2.71
CA PRO A 4 -5.73 16.83 4.01
C PRO A 4 -4.22 16.72 4.24
N ARG A 5 -3.77 17.03 5.45
CA ARG A 5 -2.35 16.99 5.80
C ARG A 5 -1.90 15.55 6.08
N PRO A 6 -0.64 15.16 5.79
CA PRO A 6 -0.12 13.82 6.07
C PRO A 6 -0.34 13.33 7.51
N ARG A 7 -0.23 14.25 8.49
CA ARG A 7 -0.51 13.94 9.90
C ARG A 7 -1.96 13.50 10.18
N GLN A 8 -2.93 13.97 9.38
CA GLN A 8 -4.32 13.55 9.48
C GLN A 8 -4.50 12.14 8.90
N LEU A 9 -3.82 11.84 7.79
CA LEU A 9 -3.82 10.53 7.16
C LEU A 9 -3.22 9.47 8.08
N ARG A 10 -2.09 9.77 8.74
CA ARG A 10 -1.43 8.85 9.67
C ARG A 10 -2.29 8.44 10.87
N ARG A 11 -3.22 9.29 11.31
CA ARG A 11 -4.13 9.01 12.44
C ARG A 11 -5.33 8.17 12.04
N ASP A 12 -5.56 7.97 10.76
CA ASP A 12 -6.62 7.12 10.27
C ASP A 12 -6.19 5.64 10.36
N LYS A 13 -6.85 4.88 11.25
CA LYS A 13 -6.49 3.48 11.50
C LYS A 13 -6.59 2.61 10.24
N THR A 14 -7.61 2.83 9.41
CA THR A 14 -7.81 2.06 8.18
C THR A 14 -6.71 2.36 7.20
N LEU A 15 -6.45 3.64 6.92
CA LEU A 15 -5.42 4.06 6.00
C LEU A 15 -4.02 3.66 6.49
N PHE A 16 -3.77 3.74 7.80
CA PHE A 16 -2.55 3.24 8.42
C PHE A 16 -2.38 1.74 8.17
N SER A 17 -3.39 0.91 8.42
CA SER A 17 -3.31 -0.53 8.15
C SER A 17 -3.07 -0.84 6.67
N LEU A 18 -3.77 -0.15 5.76
CA LEU A 18 -3.57 -0.31 4.31
C LEU A 18 -2.13 0.06 3.92
N ALA A 19 -1.65 1.22 4.35
CA ALA A 19 -0.29 1.69 4.07
C ALA A 19 0.78 0.76 4.65
N MET A 20 0.58 0.23 5.86
CA MET A 20 1.53 -0.71 6.48
C MET A 20 1.62 -2.04 5.72
N ASN A 21 0.53 -2.53 5.14
CA ASN A 21 0.56 -3.72 4.28
C ASN A 21 1.32 -3.44 2.97
N THR A 22 1.08 -2.29 2.34
CA THR A 22 1.84 -1.85 1.16
C THR A 22 3.34 -1.74 1.46
N ILE A 23 3.73 -1.15 2.60
CA ILE A 23 5.13 -1.02 2.98
C ILE A 23 5.80 -2.38 3.15
N ARG A 24 5.14 -3.34 3.82
CA ARG A 24 5.69 -4.69 4.02
C ARG A 24 5.94 -5.41 2.69
N LEU A 25 5.02 -5.29 1.75
CA LEU A 25 5.19 -5.89 0.43
C LEU A 25 6.31 -5.23 -0.37
N HIS A 26 6.44 -3.90 -0.32
CA HIS A 26 7.59 -3.24 -0.94
C HIS A 26 8.92 -3.61 -0.30
N LEU A 27 8.99 -3.83 1.01
CA LEU A 27 10.21 -4.32 1.65
C LEU A 27 10.59 -5.71 1.12
N GLU A 28 9.62 -6.60 0.96
CA GLU A 28 9.86 -7.93 0.38
C GLU A 28 10.26 -7.83 -1.10
N GLU A 29 9.60 -6.97 -1.88
CA GLU A 29 9.97 -6.68 -3.27
C GLU A 29 11.42 -6.18 -3.37
N ASP A 30 11.79 -5.18 -2.55
CA ASP A 30 13.13 -4.60 -2.51
C ASP A 30 14.18 -5.66 -2.14
N ASP A 31 13.91 -6.48 -1.12
CA ASP A 31 14.80 -7.56 -0.68
C ASP A 31 14.99 -8.62 -1.79
N ARG A 32 13.90 -9.01 -2.47
CA ARG A 32 13.93 -9.98 -3.58
C ARG A 32 14.74 -9.44 -4.77
N LEU A 33 14.53 -8.18 -5.13
CA LEU A 33 15.27 -7.52 -6.22
C LEU A 33 16.73 -7.27 -5.86
N ALA A 34 17.06 -7.11 -4.58
CA ALA A 34 18.45 -7.00 -4.12
C ALA A 34 19.18 -8.35 -4.18
N GLN A 35 18.50 -9.43 -3.79
CA GLN A 35 19.06 -10.79 -3.83
C GLN A 35 19.15 -11.35 -5.25
N GLN A 36 18.18 -11.02 -6.11
CA GLN A 36 18.08 -11.52 -7.48
C GLN A 36 17.78 -10.37 -8.46
N PRO A 37 18.79 -9.54 -8.79
CA PRO A 37 18.59 -8.36 -9.65
C PRO A 37 18.01 -8.67 -11.03
N GLN A 38 18.26 -9.87 -11.55
CA GLN A 38 17.70 -10.34 -12.83
C GLN A 38 16.16 -10.37 -12.86
N LEU A 39 15.51 -10.45 -11.69
CA LEU A 39 14.05 -10.43 -11.59
C LEU A 39 13.45 -9.07 -12.00
N ARG A 40 14.26 -8.00 -12.11
CA ARG A 40 13.78 -6.70 -12.63
C ARG A 40 13.33 -6.78 -14.09
N GLU A 41 14.00 -7.60 -14.90
CA GLU A 41 13.70 -7.75 -16.32
C GLU A 41 12.74 -8.93 -16.58
N ALA A 42 12.88 -9.98 -15.78
CA ALA A 42 12.06 -11.18 -15.88
C ALA A 42 11.54 -11.58 -14.49
N PRO A 43 10.45 -10.93 -14.01
CA PRO A 43 9.88 -11.25 -12.72
C PRO A 43 9.28 -12.67 -12.74
N ASP A 44 9.59 -13.44 -11.70
CA ASP A 44 9.00 -14.76 -11.50
C ASP A 44 7.56 -14.65 -10.94
N ALA A 45 6.88 -15.78 -10.81
CA ALA A 45 5.49 -15.82 -10.33
C ALA A 45 5.31 -15.22 -8.92
N ASP A 46 6.30 -15.41 -8.04
CA ASP A 46 6.24 -14.93 -6.66
C ASP A 46 6.43 -13.41 -6.60
N LEU A 47 7.37 -12.86 -7.38
CA LEU A 47 7.56 -11.40 -7.48
C LEU A 47 6.34 -10.74 -8.13
N LEU A 48 5.77 -11.35 -9.17
CA LEU A 48 4.54 -10.88 -9.79
C LEU A 48 3.37 -10.87 -8.78
N LEU A 49 3.26 -11.89 -7.94
CA LEU A 49 2.22 -11.93 -6.90
C LEU A 49 2.40 -10.78 -5.88
N ILE A 50 3.64 -10.50 -5.47
CA ILE A 50 3.94 -9.37 -4.57
C ILE A 50 3.55 -8.05 -5.22
N GLN A 51 3.93 -7.83 -6.49
CA GLN A 51 3.62 -6.62 -7.25
C GLN A 51 2.11 -6.41 -7.44
N GLN A 52 1.38 -7.47 -7.82
CA GLN A 52 -0.07 -7.41 -7.91
C GLN A 52 -0.73 -7.10 -6.56
N SER A 53 -0.20 -7.66 -5.48
CA SER A 53 -0.69 -7.39 -4.12
C SER A 53 -0.45 -5.92 -3.74
N ILE A 54 0.72 -5.36 -4.07
CA ILE A 54 1.03 -3.94 -3.89
C ILE A 54 -0.01 -3.08 -4.60
N ASP A 55 -0.26 -3.34 -5.88
CA ASP A 55 -1.25 -2.60 -6.69
C ASP A 55 -2.64 -2.65 -6.07
N GLN A 56 -3.05 -3.82 -5.55
CA GLN A 56 -4.33 -3.99 -4.87
C GLN A 56 -4.44 -3.13 -3.60
N TRP A 57 -3.43 -3.16 -2.73
CA TRP A 57 -3.43 -2.36 -1.50
C TRP A 57 -3.35 -0.85 -1.78
N VAL A 58 -2.53 -0.44 -2.76
CA VAL A 58 -2.44 0.95 -3.22
C VAL A 58 -3.78 1.42 -3.78
N GLY A 59 -4.44 0.61 -4.60
CA GLY A 59 -5.77 0.89 -5.15
C GLY A 59 -6.82 1.08 -4.05
N LEU A 60 -6.83 0.21 -3.05
CA LEU A 60 -7.72 0.33 -1.89
C LEU A 60 -7.47 1.58 -1.05
N ALA A 61 -6.19 1.86 -0.75
CA ALA A 61 -5.81 3.05 0.00
C ALA A 61 -6.17 4.33 -0.75
N THR A 62 -5.90 4.37 -2.05
CA THR A 62 -6.25 5.49 -2.93
C THR A 62 -7.77 5.69 -2.96
N GLY A 63 -8.55 4.63 -3.20
CA GLY A 63 -10.01 4.69 -3.19
C GLY A 63 -10.59 5.11 -1.84
N TYR A 64 -9.99 4.66 -0.73
CA TYR A 64 -10.36 5.09 0.61
C TYR A 64 -10.11 6.59 0.82
N VAL A 65 -8.93 7.08 0.41
CA VAL A 65 -8.58 8.51 0.49
C VAL A 65 -9.54 9.36 -0.35
N MET A 66 -9.82 8.95 -1.59
CA MET A 66 -10.78 9.62 -2.48
C MET A 66 -12.15 9.76 -1.82
N ARG A 67 -12.71 8.65 -1.29
CA ARG A 67 -14.05 8.65 -0.67
C ARG A 67 -14.09 9.45 0.62
N LYS A 68 -13.09 9.31 1.48
CA LYS A 68 -13.07 9.93 2.80
C LYS A 68 -12.76 11.43 2.75
N PHE A 69 -11.78 11.82 1.94
CA PHE A 69 -11.29 13.20 1.89
C PHE A 69 -11.79 13.98 0.67
N ARG A 70 -12.59 13.35 -0.20
CA ARG A 70 -13.22 13.98 -1.39
C ARG A 70 -12.20 14.66 -2.30
N CYS A 71 -11.07 14.00 -2.54
CA CYS A 71 -10.01 14.47 -3.42
C CYS A 71 -9.92 13.63 -4.71
N PRO A 72 -9.45 14.21 -5.84
CA PRO A 72 -9.23 13.46 -7.08
C PRO A 72 -8.21 12.34 -6.93
N ALA A 73 -8.21 11.38 -7.85
CA ALA A 73 -7.33 10.22 -7.82
C ALA A 73 -5.84 10.61 -7.77
N ALA A 74 -5.39 11.54 -8.63
CA ALA A 74 -4.00 12.01 -8.66
C ALA A 74 -3.55 12.57 -7.30
N GLN A 75 -4.37 13.44 -6.68
CA GLN A 75 -4.08 13.99 -5.36
C GLN A 75 -4.11 12.91 -4.27
N SER A 76 -4.98 11.92 -4.39
CA SER A 76 -5.08 10.82 -3.43
C SER A 76 -3.83 9.94 -3.46
N MET A 77 -3.29 9.69 -4.65
CA MET A 77 -2.03 8.95 -4.82
C MET A 77 -0.83 9.74 -4.28
N GLU A 78 -0.78 11.06 -4.50
CA GLU A 78 0.27 11.93 -3.94
C GLU A 78 0.27 11.88 -2.41
N LEU A 79 -0.91 12.08 -1.80
CA LEU A 79 -1.10 11.99 -0.37
C LEU A 79 -0.74 10.61 0.22
N LEU A 80 -1.06 9.54 -0.52
CA LEU A 80 -0.68 8.19 -0.14
C LEU A 80 0.84 8.01 -0.21
N GLY A 81 1.49 8.51 -1.26
CA GLY A 81 2.95 8.49 -1.38
C GLY A 81 3.65 9.23 -0.24
N GLU A 82 3.16 10.41 0.12
CA GLU A 82 3.66 11.17 1.28
C GLU A 82 3.50 10.39 2.59
N LEU A 83 2.33 9.74 2.79
CA LEU A 83 2.10 8.90 3.96
C LEU A 83 3.07 7.72 4.00
N LEU A 84 3.26 7.01 2.88
CA LEU A 84 4.16 5.86 2.80
C LEU A 84 5.61 6.27 3.13
N ALA A 85 6.05 7.44 2.63
CA ALA A 85 7.37 7.99 2.95
C ALA A 85 7.51 8.39 4.43
N ASP A 86 6.51 9.04 5.02
CA ASP A 86 6.49 9.38 6.46
C ASP A 86 6.53 8.13 7.34
N LEU A 87 5.77 7.09 6.99
CA LEU A 87 5.74 5.84 7.73
C LEU A 87 7.04 5.05 7.60
N LYS A 88 7.60 4.94 6.38
CA LYS A 88 8.89 4.26 6.14
C LYS A 88 10.05 4.93 6.88
N SER A 89 10.04 6.27 6.97
CA SER A 89 11.08 7.01 7.71
C SER A 89 10.87 6.99 9.23
N GLY A 90 9.63 6.85 9.70
CA GLY A 90 9.27 6.91 11.11
C GLY A 90 9.18 5.57 11.84
N ILE A 91 9.21 4.43 11.14
CA ILE A 91 9.09 3.09 11.73
C ILE A 91 10.33 2.25 11.36
N PRO A 92 11.07 1.70 12.34
CA PRO A 92 12.20 0.83 12.06
C PRO A 92 11.82 -0.39 11.21
N VAL A 93 12.67 -0.75 10.25
CA VAL A 93 12.46 -1.95 9.39
C VAL A 93 12.32 -3.22 10.22
N SER A 94 13.04 -3.33 11.34
CA SER A 94 12.92 -4.47 12.27
C SER A 94 11.51 -4.61 12.85
N GLU A 95 10.81 -3.51 13.14
CA GLU A 95 9.42 -3.52 13.60
C GLU A 95 8.45 -3.89 12.48
N LEU A 96 8.68 -3.38 11.27
CA LEU A 96 7.87 -3.70 10.10
C LEU A 96 7.88 -5.20 9.78
N ARG A 97 9.04 -5.85 9.97
CA ARG A 97 9.27 -7.28 9.73
C ARG A 97 8.73 -8.22 10.83
N GLN A 98 8.26 -7.70 11.96
CA GLN A 98 7.63 -8.54 13.00
C GLN A 98 6.33 -9.20 12.51
N VAL A 99 5.68 -8.58 11.51
CA VAL A 99 4.49 -9.13 10.86
C VAL A 99 4.92 -9.71 9.50
N PRO A 100 4.73 -11.01 9.26
CA PRO A 100 5.12 -11.64 7.99
C PRO A 100 4.39 -11.03 6.79
N TYR A 101 5.10 -10.81 5.68
CA TYR A 101 4.51 -10.21 4.47
C TYR A 101 3.40 -11.08 3.87
N GLN A 102 3.38 -12.39 4.14
CA GLN A 102 2.36 -13.32 3.67
C GLN A 102 0.95 -12.92 4.13
N HIS A 103 0.83 -12.25 5.28
CA HIS A 103 -0.45 -11.69 5.72
C HIS A 103 -0.97 -10.58 4.80
N ALA A 104 -0.08 -9.91 4.07
CA ALA A 104 -0.41 -8.88 3.10
C ALA A 104 -0.57 -9.44 1.67
N LEU A 105 -0.23 -10.71 1.40
CA LEU A 105 -0.48 -11.32 0.07
C LEU A 105 -1.96 -11.62 -0.19
N SER A 106 -2.77 -11.71 0.87
CA SER A 106 -4.19 -11.97 0.74
C SER A 106 -4.99 -10.77 1.24
N LEU A 107 -5.94 -10.34 0.42
CA LEU A 107 -6.92 -9.35 0.81
C LEU A 107 -7.97 -10.00 1.72
N PRO A 108 -8.22 -9.45 2.93
CA PRO A 108 -9.38 -9.84 3.71
C PRO A 108 -10.66 -9.72 2.86
N PRO A 109 -11.56 -10.72 2.92
CA PRO A 109 -12.79 -10.73 2.10
C PRO A 109 -13.64 -9.47 2.24
N GLU A 110 -13.64 -8.86 3.43
CA GLU A 110 -14.36 -7.62 3.75
C GLU A 110 -13.86 -6.41 2.94
N LEU A 111 -12.56 -6.37 2.66
CA LEU A 111 -11.94 -5.31 1.85
C LEU A 111 -12.09 -5.60 0.35
N ALA A 112 -12.12 -6.87 -0.04
CA ALA A 112 -12.43 -7.27 -1.41
C ALA A 112 -13.88 -6.92 -1.80
N ALA A 113 -14.84 -7.10 -0.89
CA ALA A 113 -16.25 -6.71 -1.10
C ALA A 113 -16.43 -5.19 -1.23
N SER A 114 -15.51 -4.39 -0.69
CA SER A 114 -15.53 -2.94 -0.80
C SER A 114 -15.04 -2.40 -2.16
N GLN A 115 -14.61 -3.29 -3.07
CA GLN A 115 -14.18 -2.97 -4.43
C GLN A 115 -15.30 -3.14 -5.47
N SER A 116 -16.58 -3.28 -5.07
CA SER A 116 -17.68 -3.37 -6.06
C SER A 116 -17.56 -2.23 -7.08
N PRO A 117 -17.48 -2.55 -8.39
CA PRO A 117 -17.30 -1.54 -9.41
C PRO A 117 -18.52 -0.62 -9.39
N VAL A 118 -18.25 0.69 -9.35
CA VAL A 118 -19.23 1.67 -9.83
C VAL A 118 -19.40 1.37 -11.31
N ALA A 119 -20.41 0.57 -11.62
CA ALA A 119 -20.94 0.45 -12.97
C ALA A 119 -21.81 1.69 -13.20
N ASP A 120 -21.30 2.60 -14.02
CA ASP A 120 -22.09 3.58 -14.78
C ASP A 120 -21.54 3.60 -16.20
#